data_AF-A0A9J5W0U4-F1
#
_entry.id   AF-A0A9J5W0U4-F1
#
_cell.length_a   1.000
_cell.length_b   1.000
_cell.length_c   1.000
_cell.angle_alpha   90.00
_cell.angle_beta   90.00
_cell.angle_gamma   90.00
#
_symmetry.space_group_name_H-M   'P 1'
#
loop_
_entity.id
_entity.type
_entity.pdbx_description
1 polymer ?
#
loop_
_entity_poly.entity_id
_entity_poly.type
_entity_poly.pdbx_seq_one_letter_code
_entity_poly.pdbx_strand_id
1 'polypeptide(L)' 'MDGIKYAVFTDKSIRLLGKNQYTSNVESGSTRTEIKHWVELFFGVKVIAMNSHRLPERVEEWDLLWDIQCITDV' A
#
# COMPACT_ATOMS: atom_id res chain seq x y z
N MET A 1 4.90 14.20 6.55
CA MET A 1 4.70 13.69 5.17
C MET A 1 5.18 12.25 5.25
N ASP A 2 4.30 11.38 5.74
CA ASP A 2 4.64 10.03 6.24
C ASP A 2 3.64 8.99 5.73
N GLY A 3 3.15 9.16 4.48
CA GLY A 3 2.00 8.43 3.97
C GLY A 3 2.26 6.96 3.60
N ILE A 4 3.52 6.58 3.33
CA ILE A 4 3.90 5.19 3.05
C ILE A 4 5.07 4.83 3.97
N LYS A 5 4.83 3.88 4.87
CA LYS A 5 5.85 3.44 5.83
C LYS A 5 6.81 2.44 5.20
N TYR A 6 6.30 1.45 4.46
CA TYR A 6 7.12 0.39 3.87
C TYR A 6 6.52 -0.15 2.57
N ALA A 7 7.38 -0.35 1.55
CA ALA A 7 7.04 -1.17 0.39
C ALA A 7 7.08 -2.65 0.79
N VAL A 8 6.07 -3.43 0.40
CA VAL A 8 5.96 -4.84 0.79
C VAL A 8 6.70 -5.68 -0.23
N PHE A 9 7.77 -6.36 0.19
CA PHE A 9 8.56 -7.25 -0.65
C PHE A 9 8.38 -8.72 -0.24
N THR A 10 7.32 -9.33 -0.75
CA THR A 10 7.03 -10.77 -0.68
C THR A 10 7.13 -11.41 -2.07
N ASP A 11 7.32 -12.74 -2.16
CA ASP A 11 7.32 -13.47 -3.44
C ASP A 11 6.08 -13.13 -4.29
N LYS A 12 4.91 -13.07 -3.63
CA LYS A 12 3.65 -12.67 -4.27
C LYS A 12 3.71 -11.25 -4.83
N SER A 13 4.19 -10.28 -4.07
CA SER A 13 4.29 -8.89 -4.54
C SER A 13 5.28 -8.73 -5.70
N ILE A 14 6.37 -9.51 -5.72
CA ILE A 14 7.35 -9.50 -6.82
C ILE A 14 6.71 -10.05 -8.11
N ARG A 15 5.89 -11.10 -8.01
CA ARG A 15 5.12 -11.61 -9.16
C ARG A 15 4.08 -10.60 -9.65
N LEU A 16 3.44 -9.86 -8.73
CA LEU A 16 2.47 -8.81 -9.06
C LEU A 16 3.13 -7.58 -9.69
N LEU A 17 4.36 -7.27 -9.28
CA LEU A 17 5.16 -6.19 -9.87
C LEU A 17 5.35 -6.39 -11.38
N GLY A 18 5.59 -7.62 -11.82
CA GLY A 18 5.65 -7.96 -13.25
C GLY A 18 4.33 -7.77 -14.03
N LYS A 19 3.22 -7.54 -13.32
CA LYS A 19 1.89 -7.22 -13.87
C LYS A 19 1.49 -5.75 -13.61
N ASN A 20 2.44 -4.88 -13.25
CA ASN A 20 2.22 -3.49 -12.84
C ASN A 20 1.28 -3.33 -11.63
N GLN A 21 1.16 -4.36 -10.80
CA GLN A 21 0.46 -4.28 -9.52
C GLN A 21 1.45 -4.08 -8.40
N TYR A 22 1.29 -2.98 -7.68
CA TYR A 22 2.17 -2.63 -6.56
C TYR A 22 1.45 -2.85 -5.24
N THR A 23 2.22 -3.18 -4.22
CA THR A 23 1.71 -3.46 -2.88
C THR A 23 2.50 -2.67 -1.86
N SER A 24 1.82 -1.82 -1.08
CA SER A 24 2.45 -0.95 -0.09
C SER A 24 1.65 -0.90 1.20
N ASN A 25 2.35 -0.76 2.33
CA ASN A 25 1.73 -0.53 3.63
C ASN A 25 1.61 0.97 3.85
N VAL A 26 0.38 1.43 4.06
CA VAL A 26 0.06 2.85 4.25
C VAL A 26 -0.45 3.10 5.65
N GLU A 27 -0.38 4.37 6.04
CA GLU A 27 -0.94 4.78 7.30
C GLU A 27 -2.48 4.58 7.34
N SER A 28 -3.01 3.86 8.34
CA SER A 28 -4.43 3.64 8.64
C SER A 28 -5.28 4.92 8.67
N GLY A 29 -4.68 6.07 8.99
CA GLY A 29 -5.32 7.40 8.96
C GLY A 29 -5.34 8.08 7.59
N SER A 30 -4.63 7.55 6.59
CA SER A 30 -4.59 8.11 5.25
C SER A 30 -5.81 7.72 4.42
N THR A 31 -6.33 8.67 3.66
CA THR A 31 -7.44 8.43 2.73
C THR A 31 -6.93 7.89 1.39
N ARG A 32 -7.78 7.14 0.67
CA ARG A 32 -7.43 6.58 -0.67
C ARG A 32 -7.01 7.67 -1.65
N THR A 33 -7.60 8.86 -1.56
CA THR A 33 -7.28 10.00 -2.44
C THR A 33 -5.90 10.58 -2.16
N GLU A 34 -5.53 10.73 -0.88
CA GLU A 34 -4.19 11.21 -0.50
C GLU A 34 -3.11 10.24 -0.95
N ILE A 35 -3.34 8.94 -0.75
CA ILE A 35 -2.41 7.89 -1.18
C ILE A 35 -2.29 7.87 -2.70
N LYS A 36 -3.43 7.97 -3.42
CA LYS A 36 -3.44 8.06 -4.88
C LYS A 36 -2.58 9.22 -5.36
N HIS A 37 -2.85 10.41 -4.85
CA HIS A 37 -2.18 11.63 -5.26
C HIS A 37 -0.68 11.57 -4.97
N TRP A 38 -0.29 11.04 -3.82
CA TRP A 38 1.11 10.86 -3.47
C TRP A 38 1.81 9.89 -4.43
N VAL A 39 1.20 8.74 -4.77
CA VAL A 39 1.76 7.75 -5.68
C VAL A 39 1.92 8.33 -7.09
N GLU A 40 0.89 9.04 -7.59
CA GLU A 40 0.94 9.68 -8.90
C GLU A 40 2.04 10.75 -8.98
N LEU A 41 2.21 11.57 -7.93
CA LEU A 41 3.24 12.59 -7.87
C LEU A 41 4.66 12.01 -7.72
N PHE A 42 4.85 11.02 -6.85
CA PHE A 42 6.18 10.50 -6.52
C PHE A 42 6.77 9.65 -7.65
N PHE A 43 5.94 8.79 -8.26
CA PHE A 43 6.38 7.89 -9.34
C PHE A 43 6.10 8.46 -10.73
N GLY A 44 5.36 9.56 -10.85
CA GLY A 44 5.00 10.14 -12.15
C GLY A 44 4.07 9.25 -12.98
N VAL A 45 3.29 8.41 -12.32
CA VAL A 45 2.37 7.44 -12.96
C VAL A 45 0.92 7.90 -12.82
N LYS A 46 0.01 7.29 -13.58
CA LYS A 46 -1.43 7.48 -13.41
C LYS A 46 -2.01 6.23 -12.78
N VAL A 47 -2.64 6.36 -11.61
CA VAL A 47 -3.23 5.22 -10.93
C VAL A 47 -4.66 5.00 -11.42
N ILE A 48 -4.92 3.83 -12.00
CA ILE A 48 -6.22 3.48 -12.59
C ILE A 48 -7.19 3.03 -11.51
N ALA A 49 -6.74 2.11 -10.67
CA ALA A 49 -7.51 1.57 -9.56
C ALA A 49 -6.63 1.36 -8.33
N MET A 50 -7.24 1.47 -7.16
CA MET A 50 -6.59 1.18 -5.89
C MET A 50 -7.52 0.33 -5.05
N ASN A 51 -6.99 -0.74 -4.46
CA ASN A 51 -7.67 -1.50 -3.42
C ASN A 51 -6.99 -1.26 -2.08
N SER A 52 -7.78 -1.25 -1.00
CA SER A 52 -7.29 -1.09 0.37
C SER A 52 -7.87 -2.21 1.21
N HIS A 53 -7.03 -2.92 1.96
CA HIS A 53 -7.48 -3.96 2.87
C HIS A 53 -6.95 -3.69 4.28
N ARG A 54 -7.83 -3.69 5.29
CA ARG A 54 -7.46 -3.62 6.71
C ARG A 54 -7.34 -5.04 7.23
N LEU A 55 -6.11 -5.45 7.58
CA LEU A 55 -5.89 -6.76 8.19
C LEU A 55 -6.51 -6.81 9.59
N PRO A 56 -7.13 -7.94 9.99
CA PRO A 56 -7.61 -8.13 11.35
C PRO A 56 -6.44 -8.14 12.34
N GLU A 57 -6.62 -7.52 13.51
CA GLU A 57 -5.66 -7.58 14.62
C GLU A 57 -5.38 -9.03 15.01
N ARG A 58 -4.11 -9.44 14.95
CA ARG A 58 -3.64 -10.64 15.63
C ARG A 58 -3.05 -10.21 16.97
N VAL A 59 -3.61 -10.71 18.08
CA VAL A 59 -3.09 -10.47 19.43
C VAL A 59 -1.87 -11.36 19.65
N GLU A 60 -0.72 -10.97 19.12
CA GLU A 60 0.58 -11.47 19.54
C GLU A 60 1.52 -10.27 19.60
N GLU A 61 2.15 -10.14 20.77
CA GLU A 61 2.82 -8.96 21.32
C GLU A 61 4.14 -8.61 20.61
N TRP A 62 4.08 -8.34 19.31
CA TRP A 62 5.13 -7.68 18.54
C TRP A 62 4.47 -6.80 17.48
N ASP A 63 4.56 -5.48 17.70
CA ASP A 63 4.17 -4.40 16.78
C ASP A 63 2.71 -4.34 16.33
N LEU A 64 1.97 -3.56 17.09
CA LEU A 64 0.74 -2.91 16.71
C LEU A 64 0.84 -2.25 15.31
N LEU A 65 0.14 -2.86 14.35
CA LEU A 65 -1.04 -2.24 13.72
C LEU A 65 -0.90 -1.23 12.56
N TRP A 66 -0.15 -1.48 11.49
CA TRP A 66 -0.16 -0.53 10.36
C TRP A 66 -0.12 -1.12 8.95
N ASP A 67 -1.00 -2.05 8.61
CA ASP A 67 -1.14 -2.48 7.20
C ASP A 67 -2.57 -2.28 6.71
N ILE A 68 -2.85 -1.08 6.18
CA ILE A 68 -3.68 -1.02 4.99
C ILE A 68 -2.75 -1.42 3.83
N GLN A 69 -2.93 -2.63 3.32
CA GLN A 69 -2.26 -3.02 2.09
C GLN A 69 -2.97 -2.32 0.93
N CYS A 70 -2.33 -1.31 0.36
CA CYS A 70 -2.78 -0.69 -0.88
C CYS A 70 -2.25 -1.49 -2.06
N ILE A 71 -3.16 -2.11 -2.81
CA ILE A 71 -2.86 -2.69 -4.13
C ILE A 71 -3.18 -1.61 -5.16
N THR A 72 -2.20 -1.16 -5.93
CA THR A 72 -2.41 -0.18 -7.00
C THR A 72 -2.29 -0.87 -8.36
N ASP A 73 -3.29 -0.72 -9.21
CA ASP A 73 -3.23 -1.08 -10.62
C ASP A 73 -2.81 0.19 -11.41
N VAL A 74 -1.59 0.16 -11.95
CA VAL A 74 -0.95 1.24 -12.71
C VAL A 74 -0.92 0.91 -14.19
#